data_AF-A0A4R0E4N6-F1
#
_entry.id   AF-A0A4R0E4N6-F1
#
_cell.length_a   1.000
_cell.length_b   1.000
_cell.length_c   1.000
_cell.angle_alpha   90.00
_cell.angle_beta   90.00
_cell.angle_gamma   90.00
#
_symmetry.space_group_name_H-M   'P 1'
#
loop_
_entity.id
_entity.type
_entity.pdbx_description
1 polymer ?
#
loop_
_entity_poly.entity_id
_entity_poly.type
_entity_poly.pdbx_seq_one_letter_code
_entity_poly.pdbx_strand_id
1 'polypeptide(L)'
;MKRDGFLGQDPERKIIFAFLFSKNQKVLSLFIQYSDENTLQIAKQTIALHIIFWHSGGSAAHLKEVFEHDPSLVSSGMKFWTECVK
;
A
#
# COMPACT_ATOMS: atom_id res chain seq x y z
N MET A 1 22.17 1.77 -5.32
CA MET A 1 21.06 1.23 -4.48
C MET A 1 19.84 1.09 -5.37
N LYS A 2 19.22 -0.10 -5.47
CA LYS A 2 17.93 -0.25 -6.18
C LYS A 2 16.85 0.33 -5.27
N ARG A 3 16.02 1.22 -5.80
CA ARG A 3 14.88 1.76 -5.06
C ARG A 3 13.78 0.72 -5.24
N ASP A 4 13.48 -0.05 -4.19
CA ASP A 4 12.50 -1.14 -4.28
C ASP A 4 11.14 -0.73 -3.69
N GLY A 5 11.10 0.29 -2.84
CA GLY A 5 9.87 0.84 -2.26
C GLY A 5 10.05 2.23 -1.64
N PHE A 6 8.95 2.97 -1.49
CA PHE A 6 8.86 4.21 -0.72
C PHE A 6 7.56 4.19 0.08
N LEU A 7 7.64 4.38 1.40
CA LEU A 7 6.49 4.50 2.29
C LEU A 7 6.35 5.95 2.74
N GLY A 8 5.14 6.49 2.67
CA GLY A 8 4.84 7.85 3.08
C GLY A 8 3.46 7.99 3.72
N GLN A 9 3.26 9.16 4.31
CA GLN A 9 2.00 9.59 4.91
C GLN A 9 1.71 11.02 4.49
N ASP A 10 0.45 11.29 4.14
CA ASP A 10 -0.13 12.63 3.97
C ASP A 10 -1.13 12.85 5.11
N PRO A 11 -0.74 13.56 6.19
CA PRO A 11 -1.62 13.79 7.33
C PRO A 11 -2.82 14.67 7.03
N GLU A 12 -2.69 15.61 6.09
CA GLU A 12 -3.77 16.54 5.74
C GLU A 12 -4.91 15.80 5.02
N ARG A 13 -4.55 14.91 4.09
CA ARG A 13 -5.52 14.08 3.38
C ARG A 13 -5.90 12.80 4.12
N LYS A 14 -5.21 12.54 5.24
CA LYS A 14 -5.27 11.30 6.02
C LYS A 14 -5.01 10.07 5.16
N ILE A 15 -3.93 10.06 4.40
CA ILE A 15 -3.57 8.94 3.51
C ILE A 15 -2.22 8.36 3.93
N ILE A 16 -2.17 7.03 4.03
CA ILE A 16 -0.93 6.24 4.05
C ILE A 16 -0.73 5.68 2.65
N PHE A 17 0.50 5.77 2.12
CA PHE A 17 0.77 5.33 0.76
C PHE A 17 2.14 4.68 0.61
N ALA A 18 2.23 3.76 -0.36
CA ALA A 18 3.46 3.08 -0.71
C ALA A 18 3.65 3.07 -2.22
N PHE A 19 4.83 3.46 -2.68
CA PHE A 19 5.23 3.33 -4.08
C PHE A 19 6.20 2.17 -4.21
N LEU A 20 5.86 1.23 -5.07
CA LEU A 20 6.63 0.01 -5.30
C LEU A 20 7.32 0.10 -6.65
N PHE A 21 8.58 -0.30 -6.67
CA PHE A 21 9.46 -0.08 -7.81
C PHE A 21 10.10 -1.39 -8.25
N SER A 22 10.10 -1.65 -9.55
CA SER A 22 10.85 -2.73 -10.17
C SER A 22 11.83 -2.14 -11.16
N LYS A 23 13.11 -2.53 -11.10
CA LYS A 23 14.18 -1.98 -11.96
C LYS A 23 14.21 -0.44 -11.97
N ASN A 24 14.02 0.19 -10.80
CA ASN A 24 13.93 1.65 -10.59
C ASN A 24 12.75 2.35 -11.30
N GLN A 25 11.78 1.60 -11.84
CA GLN A 25 10.53 2.15 -12.36
C GLN A 25 9.41 1.89 -11.39
N LYS A 26 8.58 2.90 -11.09
CA LYS A 26 7.39 2.72 -10.26
C LYS A 26 6.42 1.81 -11.02
N VAL A 27 5.97 0.74 -10.38
CA VAL A 27 5.06 -0.24 -10.99
C VAL A 27 3.67 -0.19 -10.37
N LEU A 28 3.61 0.02 -9.05
CA LEU A 28 2.36 -0.01 -8.28
C LEU A 28 2.42 1.04 -7.18
N SER A 29 1.30 1.71 -6.95
CA SER A 29 1.09 2.58 -5.80
C SER A 29 -0.07 2.01 -4.99
N LEU A 30 0.10 1.92 -3.67
CA LEU A 30 -0.92 1.49 -2.72
C LEU A 30 -1.34 2.71 -1.89
N PHE A 31 -2.64 2.88 -1.68
CA PHE A 31 -3.19 3.99 -0.90
C PHE A 31 -4.25 3.49 0.08
N ILE A 32 -4.20 3.97 1.31
CA ILE A 32 -5.20 3.73 2.35
C ILE A 32 -5.54 5.06 3.00
N GLN A 33 -6.82 5.44 2.99
CA GLN A 33 -7.32 6.62 3.66
C GLN A 33 -7.88 6.24 5.04
N TYR A 34 -7.36 6.89 6.09
CA TYR A 34 -7.76 6.66 7.48
C TYR A 34 -8.62 7.82 8.01
N SER A 35 -9.40 7.57 9.06
CA SER A 35 -10.29 8.56 9.68
C SER A 35 -9.80 9.08 11.03
N ASP A 36 -9.12 8.22 11.78
CA ASP A 36 -8.77 8.37 13.18
C ASP A 36 -7.48 7.60 13.51
N GLU A 37 -7.03 7.66 14.76
CA GLU A 37 -5.79 7.02 15.19
C GLU A 37 -5.85 5.48 15.09
N ASN A 38 -7.01 4.86 15.34
CA ASN A 38 -7.15 3.42 15.27
C ASN A 38 -7.01 2.92 13.82
N THR A 39 -7.74 3.53 12.90
CA THR A 39 -7.65 3.25 11.46
C THR A 39 -6.29 3.61 10.88
N LEU A 40 -5.61 4.63 11.40
CA LEU A 40 -4.23 4.94 11.05
C LEU A 40 -3.27 3.80 11.38
N GLN A 41 -3.38 3.22 12.57
CA GLN A 41 -2.52 2.09 12.98
C GLN A 41 -2.78 0.86 12.11
N ILE A 42 -4.04 0.55 11.80
CA ILE A 42 -4.39 -0.53 10.87
C ILE A 42 -3.78 -0.24 9.49
N ALA A 43 -3.99 0.95 8.93
CA ALA A 43 -3.45 1.34 7.63
C ALA A 43 -1.92 1.20 7.55
N LYS A 44 -1.20 1.63 8.60
CA LYS A 44 0.26 1.48 8.70
C LYS A 44 0.70 0.02 8.71
N GLN A 45 0.03 -0.82 9.51
CA GLN A 45 0.35 -2.25 9.59
C GLN A 45 0.06 -2.96 8.28
N THR A 46 -1.12 -2.70 7.68
CA THR A 46 -1.52 -3.31 6.42
C THR A 46 -0.55 -2.92 5.30
N ILE A 47 -0.21 -1.63 5.15
CA ILE A 47 0.69 -1.24 4.07
C ILE A 47 2.10 -1.82 4.26
N ALA A 48 2.59 -1.90 5.50
CA ALA A 48 3.88 -2.51 5.80
C ALA A 48 3.92 -3.99 5.41
N LEU A 49 2.85 -4.74 5.69
CA LEU A 49 2.72 -6.14 5.29
C LEU A 49 2.81 -6.32 3.77
N HIS A 50 2.12 -5.45 3.02
CA HIS A 50 2.14 -5.49 1.55
C HIS A 50 3.50 -5.09 0.96
N ILE A 51 4.21 -4.17 1.61
CA ILE A 51 5.61 -3.85 1.24
C ILE A 51 6.53 -5.05 1.48
N ILE A 52 6.37 -5.77 2.60
CA ILE A 52 7.13 -7.00 2.87
C ILE A 52 6.85 -8.05 1.78
N PHE A 53 5.59 -8.22 1.40
CA PHE A 53 5.21 -9.12 0.31
C PHE A 53 5.82 -8.72 -1.04
N TRP A 54 5.89 -7.43 -1.34
CA TRP A 54 6.60 -6.94 -2.52
C TRP A 54 8.08 -7.36 -2.50
N HIS A 55 8.75 -7.18 -1.36
CA HIS A 55 10.17 -7.49 -1.21
C HIS A 55 10.48 -9.00 -1.23
N SER A 56 9.50 -9.88 -0.98
CA SER A 56 9.68 -11.34 -1.12
C SER A 56 9.67 -11.82 -2.58
N GLY A 57 9.53 -10.91 -3.54
CA GLY A 57 9.53 -11.22 -4.98
C GLY A 57 8.14 -11.41 -5.58
N GLY A 58 7.09 -11.00 -4.87
CA GLY A 58 5.72 -11.01 -5.39
C GLY A 58 5.54 -10.18 -6.66
N SER A 59 4.63 -10.59 -7.54
CA SER A 59 4.30 -9.81 -8.73
C SER A 59 3.38 -8.63 -8.38
N ALA A 60 3.47 -7.54 -9.13
CA ALA A 60 2.61 -6.37 -8.92
C ALA A 60 1.12 -6.71 -9.10
N ALA A 61 0.79 -7.59 -10.05
CA ALA A 61 -0.59 -8.02 -10.29
C ALA A 61 -1.16 -8.78 -9.09
N HIS A 62 -0.39 -9.72 -8.54
CA HIS A 62 -0.83 -10.50 -7.39
C HIS A 62 -0.89 -9.64 -6.12
N LEU A 63 0.07 -8.74 -5.93
CA LEU A 63 0.04 -7.81 -4.80
C LEU A 63 -1.17 -6.86 -4.85
N LYS A 64 -1.53 -6.39 -6.06
CA LYS A 64 -2.76 -5.59 -6.26
C LYS A 64 -3.99 -6.38 -5.85
N GLU A 65 -4.11 -7.62 -6.29
CA GLU A 65 -5.22 -8.50 -5.94
C GLU A 65 -5.32 -8.73 -4.43
N VAL A 66 -4.20 -9.09 -3.78
CA VAL A 66 -4.15 -9.31 -2.33
C VAL A 66 -4.54 -8.03 -1.58
N PHE A 67 -4.05 -6.86 -2.01
CA PHE A 67 -4.37 -5.58 -1.38
C PHE A 67 -5.85 -5.20 -1.53
N GLU A 68 -6.41 -5.38 -2.72
CA GLU A 68 -7.82 -5.06 -3.01
C GLU A 68 -8.80 -5.97 -2.27
N HIS A 69 -8.34 -7.14 -1.82
CA HIS A 69 -9.12 -8.12 -1.07
C HIS A 69 -8.67 -8.27 0.40
N ASP A 70 -7.80 -7.39 0.91
CA ASP A 70 -7.27 -7.54 2.26
C ASP A 70 -8.41 -7.40 3.31
N PRO A 71 -8.65 -8.43 4.14
CA PRO A 71 -9.73 -8.40 5.12
C PRO A 71 -9.61 -7.27 6.14
N SER A 72 -8.39 -6.87 6.51
CA SER A 72 -8.15 -5.75 7.43
C SER A 72 -8.64 -4.42 6.86
N LEU A 73 -8.61 -4.25 5.53
CA LEU A 73 -9.12 -3.06 4.86
C LEU A 73 -10.60 -3.17 4.59
N VAL A 74 -11.04 -4.29 4.00
CA VAL A 74 -12.43 -4.53 3.62
C VAL A 74 -13.35 -4.48 4.85
N SER A 75 -12.96 -5.09 5.98
CA SER A 75 -13.78 -5.09 7.20
C SER A 75 -13.75 -3.77 7.96
N SER A 76 -12.69 -2.98 7.81
CA SER A 76 -12.55 -1.68 8.50
C SER A 76 -13.42 -0.57 7.91
N GLY A 77 -13.95 -0.75 6.70
CA GLY A 77 -14.67 0.30 5.97
C GLY A 77 -13.80 1.46 5.49
N MET A 78 -12.47 1.34 5.58
CA MET A 78 -11.53 2.34 5.05
C MET A 78 -11.63 2.41 3.53
N LYS A 79 -11.36 3.58 2.96
CA LYS A 79 -11.15 3.72 1.51
C LYS A 79 -9.72 3.34 1.17
N PHE A 80 -9.54 2.48 0.19
CA PHE A 80 -8.23 2.06 -0.29
C PHE A 80 -8.30 1.82 -1.80
N TRP A 81 -7.19 2.04 -2.49
CA TRP A 81 -7.10 1.83 -3.93
C TRP A 81 -5.65 1.61 -4.35
N THR A 82 -5.49 1.12 -5.58
CA THR A 82 -4.19 0.92 -6.21
C THR A 82 -4.07 1.73 -7.49
N GLU A 83 -2.85 2.14 -7.83
CA GLU A 83 -2.55 2.75 -9.12
C GLU A 83 -1.36 2.03 -9.77
N CYS A 84 -1.61 1.36 -10.89
CA CYS A 84 -0.57 0.79 -11.73
C CYS A 84 -0.02 1.85 -12.70
N VAL A 85 1.29 1.87 -12.91
CA VAL A 85 1.88 2.65 -14.00
C VAL A 85 1.69 1.84 -15.30
N LYS A 86 1.08 2.47 -16.32
CA LYS A 86 0.95 1.89 -17.66
C LYS A 86 2.27 1.86 -18.40
#